data_AF-A0A1Q7P9H6-F1
#
_entry.id   AF-A0A1Q7P9H6-F1
#
_cell.length_a   1.000
_cell.length_b   1.000
_cell.length_c   1.000
_cell.angle_alpha   90.00
_cell.angle_beta   90.00
_cell.angle_gamma   90.00
#
_symmetry.space_group_name_H-M   'P 1'
#
loop_
_entity.id
_entity.type
_entity.pdbx_description
1 polymer ?
#
loop_
_entity_poly.entity_id
_entity_poly.type
_entity_poly.pdbx_seq_one_letter_code
_entity_poly.pdbx_strand_id
1 'polypeptide(L)'
;ISLTAYSITALLGGIVIFTFLTLYPTFFGYLSSIFRPVMATYALLFIAESGTLYIYYYAWDRMKEGFLKWIHVAMSVILNVIGTVLMMLANSWIAFMQSPAGVDADGRYLGNVWHVIHTTLWNPINVHRLLGNMAFGGGVVAAYAAYRFLTAKSDEERAHYDWMGYVAMFIGICFLIPLPFAGYWLMREVYAYRQQMGITLMGGLLAWLFIIQAVMIGALFLTANYYLWQGMDRMPGAERFQKYIKYMVFVLIMCFIVWLTPHTMVMTPAELKAMGGQQHPVLGNYGVMSAKNGAINTIITTTVLSFIIYQRANKIPTVKWAPYGNAFLFGLFTMAYVNIIWLAIYGYYIPANVRVGLSVPQVASTLSCLFIGVILNSIMLKGAKDVGPIVWGQISVRGQYALIMLATSFTWMMGLMGYIRSSVRLFWHVNEIMR
;
A
#
# COMPACT_ATOMS: atom_id res chain seq x y z
N ILE A 1 -12.12 -4.24 17.66
CA ILE A 1 -11.05 -3.48 16.96
C ILE A 1 -11.57 -2.11 16.52
N SER A 2 -12.55 -2.04 15.62
CA SER A 2 -12.98 -0.78 15.00
C SER A 2 -13.49 0.28 15.98
N LEU A 3 -14.31 -0.07 16.97
CA LEU A 3 -14.76 0.91 17.99
C LEU A 3 -13.60 1.50 18.79
N THR A 4 -12.68 0.66 19.27
CA THR A 4 -11.51 1.12 20.02
C THR A 4 -10.61 2.01 19.17
N ALA A 5 -10.34 1.61 17.91
CA ALA A 5 -9.55 2.41 16.98
C ALA A 5 -10.22 3.76 16.69
N TYR A 6 -11.55 3.78 16.58
CA TYR A 6 -12.33 5.00 16.37
C TYR A 6 -12.22 5.96 17.56
N SER A 7 -12.37 5.45 18.79
CA SER A 7 -12.21 6.27 20.01
C SER A 7 -10.82 6.87 20.14
N ILE A 8 -9.77 6.09 19.86
CA ILE A 8 -8.38 6.58 19.85
C ILE A 8 -8.20 7.65 18.77
N THR A 9 -8.77 7.45 17.58
CA THR A 9 -8.71 8.42 16.48
C THR A 9 -9.38 9.73 16.85
N ALA A 10 -10.56 9.68 17.48
CA ALA A 10 -11.27 10.87 17.97
C ALA A 10 -10.45 11.63 19.02
N LEU A 11 -9.85 10.92 19.97
CA LEU A 11 -8.99 11.51 21.00
C LEU A 11 -7.77 12.21 20.39
N LEU A 12 -7.04 11.51 19.50
CA LEU A 12 -5.87 12.06 18.83
C LEU A 12 -6.23 13.25 17.94
N GLY A 13 -7.37 13.19 17.24
CA GLY A 13 -7.90 14.31 16.46
C GLY A 13 -8.19 15.53 17.33
N GLY A 14 -8.81 15.33 18.50
CA GLY A 14 -9.03 16.38 19.48
C GLY A 14 -7.72 17.02 19.96
N ILE A 15 -6.72 16.20 20.32
CA ILE A 15 -5.39 16.67 20.72
C ILE A 15 -4.73 17.50 19.61
N VAL A 16 -4.82 17.07 18.35
CA VAL A 16 -4.27 17.81 17.21
C VAL A 16 -4.97 19.17 17.05
N ILE A 17 -6.29 19.24 17.18
CA ILE A 17 -7.03 20.51 17.13
C ILE A 17 -6.59 21.45 18.26
N PHE A 18 -6.51 20.96 19.50
CA PHE A 18 -6.02 21.76 20.63
C PHE A 18 -4.57 22.23 20.43
N THR A 19 -3.73 21.39 19.84
CA THR A 19 -2.33 21.74 19.51
C THR A 19 -2.28 22.86 18.49
N PHE A 20 -3.13 22.80 17.45
CA PHE A 20 -3.21 23.87 16.45
C PHE A 20 -3.76 25.17 17.02
N LEU A 21 -4.77 25.11 17.88
CA LEU A 21 -5.34 26.30 18.51
C LEU A 21 -4.36 26.98 19.48
N THR A 22 -3.54 26.21 20.19
CA THR A 22 -2.62 26.74 21.21
C THR A 22 -1.25 27.12 20.65
N LEU A 23 -0.64 26.25 19.83
CA LEU A 23 0.72 26.44 19.35
C LEU A 23 0.80 27.08 17.95
N TYR A 24 -0.25 26.96 17.14
CA TYR A 24 -0.27 27.44 15.75
C TYR A 24 -1.56 28.22 15.38
N PRO A 25 -2.02 29.18 16.21
CA PRO A 25 -3.33 29.82 16.05
C PRO A 25 -3.47 30.55 14.72
N THR A 26 -2.43 31.25 14.25
CA THR A 26 -2.46 31.98 12.98
C THR A 26 -2.60 31.03 11.80
N PHE A 27 -1.83 29.95 11.80
CA PHE A 27 -1.87 28.91 10.76
C PHE A 27 -3.25 28.24 10.68
N PHE A 28 -3.79 27.85 11.84
CA PHE A 28 -5.10 27.20 11.89
C PHE A 28 -6.23 28.18 11.54
N GLY A 29 -6.12 29.44 11.96
CA GLY A 29 -7.03 30.51 11.56
C GLY A 29 -7.06 30.72 10.04
N TYR A 30 -5.89 30.75 9.41
CA TYR A 30 -5.79 30.84 7.95
C TYR A 30 -6.43 29.64 7.25
N LEU A 31 -6.04 28.41 7.61
CA LEU A 31 -6.60 27.20 6.99
C LEU A 31 -8.12 27.08 7.21
N SER A 32 -8.61 27.37 8.42
CA SER A 32 -10.04 27.32 8.72
C SER A 32 -10.83 28.39 7.99
N SER A 33 -10.25 29.55 7.71
CA SER A 33 -10.90 30.61 6.91
C SER A 33 -11.15 30.15 5.47
N ILE A 34 -10.18 29.47 4.86
CA ILE A 34 -10.26 29.03 3.46
C ILE A 34 -11.10 27.76 3.34
N PHE A 35 -10.92 26.81 4.26
CA PHE A 35 -11.59 25.51 4.24
C PHE A 35 -12.91 25.49 5.04
N ARG A 36 -13.46 26.64 5.43
CA ARG A 36 -14.64 26.72 6.31
C ARG A 36 -15.78 25.75 5.93
N PRO A 37 -16.29 25.72 4.68
CA PRO A 37 -17.35 24.78 4.31
C PRO A 37 -16.88 23.31 4.35
N VAL A 38 -15.63 23.05 3.97
CA VAL A 38 -15.03 21.70 3.98
C VAL A 38 -14.91 21.17 5.41
N MET A 39 -14.46 21.99 6.36
CA MET A 39 -14.35 21.62 7.77
C MET A 39 -15.72 21.37 8.39
N ALA A 40 -16.74 22.16 8.05
CA ALA A 40 -18.11 21.92 8.50
C ALA A 40 -18.66 20.59 7.97
N THR A 41 -18.49 20.31 6.68
CA THR A 41 -18.87 19.01 6.09
C THR A 41 -18.10 17.86 6.73
N TYR A 42 -16.80 18.02 6.98
CA TYR A 42 -15.99 17.02 7.67
C TYR A 42 -16.53 16.71 9.07
N ALA A 43 -16.85 17.73 9.86
CA ALA A 43 -17.40 17.55 11.21
C ALA A 43 -18.75 16.83 11.20
N LEU A 44 -19.65 17.17 10.26
CA LEU A 44 -20.94 16.49 10.11
C LEU A 44 -20.77 15.02 9.70
N LEU A 45 -19.88 14.74 8.74
CA LEU A 45 -19.58 13.38 8.32
C LEU A 45 -18.94 12.56 9.43
N PHE A 46 -18.11 13.17 10.28
CA PHE A 46 -17.54 12.50 11.45
C PHE A 46 -18.62 12.11 12.48
N ILE A 47 -19.61 12.98 12.72
CA ILE A 47 -20.77 12.64 13.56
C ILE A 47 -21.59 11.53 12.90
N ALA A 48 -21.83 11.61 11.59
CA ALA A 48 -22.56 10.59 10.84
C ALA A 48 -21.84 9.23 10.87
N GLU A 49 -20.51 9.21 10.73
CA GLU A 49 -19.69 8.01 10.86
C GLU A 49 -19.83 7.42 12.26
N SER A 50 -19.68 8.24 13.31
CA SER A 50 -19.85 7.84 14.71
C SER A 50 -21.21 7.19 14.95
N GLY A 51 -22.29 7.86 14.54
CA GLY A 51 -23.66 7.39 14.72
C GLY A 51 -23.91 6.09 13.96
N THR A 52 -23.47 6.01 12.70
CA THR A 52 -23.62 4.80 11.87
C THR A 52 -22.83 3.64 12.47
N LEU A 53 -21.60 3.86 12.95
CA LEU A 53 -20.75 2.83 13.56
C LEU A 53 -21.35 2.32 14.87
N TYR A 54 -21.90 3.22 15.67
CA TYR A 54 -22.56 2.85 16.92
C TYR A 54 -23.79 1.98 16.68
N ILE A 55 -24.67 2.38 15.74
CA ILE A 55 -25.83 1.56 15.35
C ILE A 55 -25.36 0.22 14.76
N TYR A 56 -24.33 0.23 13.90
CA TYR A 56 -23.79 -0.98 13.29
C TYR A 56 -23.33 -2.01 14.34
N TYR A 57 -22.69 -1.54 15.42
CA TYR A 57 -22.22 -2.41 16.48
C TYR A 57 -23.35 -2.90 17.39
N TYR A 58 -24.15 -1.98 17.94
CA TYR A 58 -25.11 -2.32 19.01
C TYR A 58 -26.43 -2.91 18.51
N ALA A 59 -26.81 -2.68 17.24
CA ALA A 59 -28.05 -3.21 16.69
C ALA A 59 -27.88 -4.60 16.04
N TRP A 60 -26.72 -5.25 16.17
CA TRP A 60 -26.46 -6.58 15.58
C TRP A 60 -27.54 -7.61 15.95
N ASP A 61 -27.86 -7.76 17.24
CA ASP A 61 -28.82 -8.78 17.69
C ASP A 61 -30.21 -8.61 17.09
N ARG A 62 -30.61 -7.36 16.81
CA ARG A 62 -31.89 -7.02 16.17
C ARG A 62 -31.83 -7.14 14.65
N MET A 63 -30.65 -7.00 14.05
CA MET A 63 -30.48 -6.92 12.60
C MET A 63 -29.79 -8.15 11.99
N LYS A 64 -29.49 -9.21 12.76
CA LYS A 64 -28.75 -10.38 12.26
C LYS A 64 -29.54 -11.26 11.25
N GLU A 65 -30.85 -11.09 11.16
CA GLU A 65 -31.77 -11.93 10.36
C GLU A 65 -32.70 -11.11 9.44
N GLY A 66 -33.28 -11.79 8.44
CA GLY A 66 -34.28 -11.22 7.53
C GLY A 66 -33.80 -10.02 6.70
N PHE A 67 -34.70 -9.07 6.45
CA PHE A 67 -34.40 -7.83 5.71
C PHE A 67 -33.43 -6.92 6.46
N LEU A 68 -33.50 -6.90 7.80
CA LEU A 68 -32.63 -6.06 8.63
C LEU A 68 -31.14 -6.44 8.49
N LYS A 69 -30.84 -7.69 8.17
CA LYS A 69 -29.47 -8.12 7.84
C LYS A 69 -28.89 -7.37 6.65
N TRP A 70 -29.69 -7.14 5.62
CA TRP A 70 -29.26 -6.39 4.45
C TRP A 70 -29.06 -4.91 4.77
N ILE A 71 -29.88 -4.34 5.66
CA ILE A 71 -29.66 -2.99 6.17
C ILE A 71 -28.33 -2.92 6.94
N HIS A 72 -28.06 -3.87 7.84
CA HIS A 72 -26.80 -3.93 8.59
C HIS A 72 -25.59 -4.05 7.65
N VAL A 73 -25.67 -4.90 6.62
CA VAL A 73 -24.62 -4.99 5.59
C VAL A 73 -24.48 -3.69 4.80
N ALA A 74 -25.59 -3.04 4.41
CA ALA A 74 -25.55 -1.76 3.71
C ALA A 74 -24.90 -0.65 4.55
N MET A 75 -25.09 -0.66 5.88
CA MET A 75 -24.40 0.26 6.79
C MET A 75 -22.89 0.10 6.75
N SER A 76 -22.37 -1.13 6.58
CA SER A 76 -20.93 -1.33 6.39
C SER A 76 -20.39 -0.64 5.14
N VAL A 77 -21.17 -0.65 4.05
CA VAL A 77 -20.82 0.07 2.81
C VAL A 77 -20.86 1.57 3.04
N ILE A 78 -21.93 2.07 3.69
CA ILE A 78 -22.07 3.49 4.03
C ILE A 78 -20.91 3.98 4.90
N LEU A 79 -20.49 3.20 5.91
CA LEU A 79 -19.33 3.53 6.74
C LEU A 79 -18.05 3.68 5.91
N ASN A 80 -17.80 2.78 4.96
CA ASN A 80 -16.65 2.87 4.08
C ASN A 80 -16.72 4.10 3.15
N VAL A 81 -17.92 4.45 2.65
CA VAL A 81 -18.13 5.65 1.85
C VAL A 81 -17.85 6.91 2.68
N ILE A 82 -18.43 7.01 3.88
CA ILE A 82 -18.22 8.15 4.78
C ILE A 82 -16.73 8.29 5.13
N GLY A 83 -16.09 7.21 5.57
CA GLY A 83 -14.67 7.20 5.91
C GLY A 83 -13.77 7.57 4.72
N THR A 84 -14.12 7.15 3.51
CA THR A 84 -13.41 7.54 2.27
C THR A 84 -13.57 9.03 1.99
N VAL A 85 -14.77 9.57 2.11
CA VAL A 85 -15.02 11.01 1.93
C VAL A 85 -14.28 11.82 2.99
N LEU A 86 -14.32 11.41 4.26
CA LEU A 86 -13.55 12.04 5.34
C LEU A 86 -12.05 12.05 5.02
N MET A 87 -11.50 10.93 4.55
CA MET A 87 -10.11 10.86 4.11
C MET A 87 -9.83 11.85 2.97
N MET A 88 -10.70 11.94 1.96
CA MET A 88 -10.53 12.86 0.82
C MET A 88 -10.59 14.33 1.23
N LEU A 89 -11.48 14.68 2.16
CA LEU A 89 -11.56 16.02 2.74
C LEU A 89 -10.31 16.33 3.58
N ALA A 90 -9.85 15.41 4.43
CA ALA A 90 -8.61 15.62 5.18
C ALA A 90 -7.37 15.71 4.26
N ASN A 91 -7.37 14.98 3.16
CA ASN A 91 -6.34 15.06 2.13
C ASN A 91 -6.31 16.39 1.42
N SER A 92 -7.44 17.11 1.33
CA SER A 92 -7.47 18.43 0.73
C SER A 92 -6.58 19.42 1.50
N TRP A 93 -6.61 19.40 2.84
CA TRP A 93 -5.75 20.23 3.68
C TRP A 93 -4.27 19.90 3.47
N ILE A 94 -3.93 18.60 3.47
CA ILE A 94 -2.55 18.15 3.30
C ILE A 94 -2.03 18.48 1.90
N ALA A 95 -2.84 18.24 0.86
CA ALA A 95 -2.46 18.49 -0.52
C ALA A 95 -2.28 20.00 -0.77
N PHE A 96 -3.15 20.85 -0.22
CA PHE A 96 -2.98 22.30 -0.30
C PHE A 96 -1.69 22.79 0.38
N MET A 97 -1.34 22.24 1.55
CA MET A 97 -0.08 22.55 2.23
C MET A 97 1.17 22.06 1.47
N GLN A 98 1.03 21.12 0.52
CA GLN A 98 2.15 20.57 -0.25
C GLN A 98 2.27 21.20 -1.64
N SER A 99 1.14 21.44 -2.29
CA SER A 99 1.02 22.03 -3.61
C SER A 99 -0.05 23.13 -3.59
N PRO A 100 0.20 24.27 -2.95
CA PRO A 100 -0.75 25.37 -2.96
C PRO A 100 -1.06 25.82 -4.39
N ALA A 101 -2.32 26.18 -4.63
CA ALA A 101 -2.75 26.81 -5.87
C ALA A 101 -3.65 27.99 -5.53
N GLY A 102 -3.60 29.05 -6.34
CA GLY A 102 -4.47 30.22 -6.17
C GLY A 102 -4.15 31.08 -4.93
N VAL A 103 -2.88 31.16 -4.52
CA VAL A 103 -2.41 32.04 -3.44
C VAL A 103 -1.54 33.14 -4.04
N ASP A 104 -1.77 34.40 -3.66
CA ASP A 104 -0.98 35.55 -4.13
C ASP A 104 0.33 35.73 -3.33
N ALA A 105 1.10 36.77 -3.69
CA ALA A 105 2.37 37.08 -3.02
C ALA A 105 2.22 37.52 -1.55
N ASP A 106 1.03 38.00 -1.17
CA ASP A 106 0.68 38.38 0.21
C ASP A 106 0.11 37.20 1.00
N GLY A 107 0.06 36.00 0.41
CA GLY A 107 -0.49 34.81 1.04
C GLY A 107 -2.02 34.75 1.02
N ARG A 108 -2.72 35.64 0.34
CA ARG A 108 -4.19 35.59 0.22
C ARG A 108 -4.62 34.53 -0.77
N TYR A 109 -5.59 33.71 -0.38
CA TYR A 109 -6.21 32.76 -1.27
C TYR A 109 -7.26 33.44 -2.16
N LEU A 110 -7.07 33.37 -3.48
CA LEU A 110 -7.89 34.03 -4.50
C LEU A 110 -8.86 33.07 -5.20
N GLY A 111 -8.79 31.78 -4.91
CA GLY A 111 -9.64 30.76 -5.53
C GLY A 111 -10.98 30.55 -4.83
N ASN A 112 -11.75 29.58 -5.34
CA ASN A 112 -13.01 29.14 -4.71
C ASN A 112 -12.81 27.82 -3.93
N VAL A 113 -13.87 27.30 -3.32
CA VAL A 113 -13.83 26.07 -2.51
C VAL A 113 -13.38 24.84 -3.33
N TRP A 114 -13.70 24.77 -4.62
CA TRP A 114 -13.24 23.66 -5.46
C TRP A 114 -11.74 23.72 -5.70
N HIS A 115 -11.22 24.90 -6.04
CA HIS A 115 -9.79 25.10 -6.29
C HIS A 115 -8.91 24.84 -5.07
N VAL A 116 -9.40 25.06 -3.84
CA VAL A 116 -8.61 24.80 -2.63
C VAL A 116 -8.55 23.30 -2.34
N ILE A 117 -9.59 22.56 -2.72
CA ILE A 117 -9.63 21.11 -2.57
C ILE A 117 -8.79 20.44 -3.65
N HIS A 118 -9.00 20.83 -4.91
CA HIS A 118 -8.49 20.13 -6.08
C HIS A 118 -7.11 20.61 -6.51
N THR A 119 -6.14 20.56 -5.60
CA THR A 119 -4.75 20.87 -5.93
C THR A 119 -4.08 19.74 -6.71
N THR A 120 -2.91 20.02 -7.31
CA THR A 120 -2.16 19.08 -8.17
C THR A 120 -1.96 17.70 -7.51
N LEU A 121 -1.76 17.67 -6.19
CA LEU A 121 -1.49 16.44 -5.45
C LEU A 121 -2.73 15.76 -4.86
N TRP A 122 -3.93 16.35 -4.97
CA TRP A 122 -5.13 15.84 -4.30
C TRP A 122 -5.58 14.46 -4.82
N ASN A 123 -5.73 14.27 -6.14
CA ASN A 123 -6.10 12.95 -6.67
C ASN A 123 -5.02 11.89 -6.42
N PRO A 124 -3.74 12.14 -6.72
CA PRO A 124 -2.69 11.14 -6.47
C PRO A 124 -2.57 10.76 -4.99
N ILE A 125 -2.68 11.72 -4.06
CA ILE A 125 -2.61 11.43 -2.62
C ILE A 125 -3.84 10.64 -2.15
N ASN A 126 -5.04 10.94 -2.69
CA ASN A 126 -6.26 10.21 -2.38
C ASN A 126 -6.16 8.75 -2.79
N VAL A 127 -5.73 8.48 -4.03
CA VAL A 127 -5.58 7.11 -4.53
C VAL A 127 -4.52 6.35 -3.74
N HIS A 128 -3.36 6.96 -3.51
CA HIS A 128 -2.29 6.34 -2.73
C HIS A 128 -2.73 6.03 -1.29
N ARG A 129 -3.38 6.98 -0.61
CA ARG A 129 -3.83 6.81 0.78
C ARG A 129 -4.99 5.84 0.91
N LEU A 130 -5.92 5.77 -0.06
CA LEU A 130 -6.98 4.77 -0.05
C LEU A 130 -6.38 3.36 -0.04
N LEU A 131 -5.50 3.07 -1.01
CA LEU A 131 -4.83 1.78 -1.10
C LEU A 131 -3.98 1.50 0.15
N GLY A 132 -3.23 2.49 0.62
CA GLY A 132 -2.38 2.37 1.81
C GLY A 132 -3.16 2.10 3.09
N ASN A 133 -4.28 2.82 3.31
CA ASN A 133 -5.13 2.63 4.48
C ASN A 133 -5.80 1.25 4.49
N MET A 134 -6.25 0.76 3.34
CA MET A 134 -6.86 -0.57 3.22
C MET A 134 -5.82 -1.68 3.45
N ALA A 135 -4.62 -1.53 2.89
CA ALA A 135 -3.51 -2.46 3.12
C ALA A 135 -3.09 -2.48 4.60
N PHE A 136 -2.96 -1.30 5.21
CA PHE A 136 -2.62 -1.14 6.63
C PHE A 136 -3.71 -1.71 7.55
N GLY A 137 -4.99 -1.42 7.29
CA GLY A 137 -6.12 -1.95 8.04
C GLY A 137 -6.15 -3.48 8.02
N GLY A 138 -5.92 -4.09 6.86
CA GLY A 138 -5.73 -5.54 6.73
C GLY A 138 -4.56 -6.04 7.59
N GLY A 139 -3.42 -5.35 7.56
CA GLY A 139 -2.27 -5.66 8.42
C GLY A 139 -2.59 -5.62 9.91
N VAL A 140 -3.26 -4.57 10.40
CA VAL A 140 -3.63 -4.43 11.83
C VAL A 140 -4.56 -5.54 12.28
N VAL A 141 -5.59 -5.87 11.49
CA VAL A 141 -6.52 -6.96 11.79
C VAL A 141 -5.79 -8.31 11.76
N ALA A 142 -4.86 -8.49 10.81
CA ALA A 142 -4.04 -9.70 10.73
C ALA A 142 -3.09 -9.86 11.93
N ALA A 143 -2.49 -8.77 12.43
CA ALA A 143 -1.67 -8.81 13.63
C ALA A 143 -2.47 -9.13 14.89
N TYR A 144 -3.67 -8.55 15.02
CA TYR A 144 -4.58 -8.92 16.11
C TYR A 144 -4.94 -10.40 16.05
N ALA A 145 -5.30 -10.90 14.87
CA ALA A 145 -5.61 -12.31 14.66
C ALA A 145 -4.41 -13.21 15.01
N ALA A 146 -3.20 -12.82 14.60
CA ALA A 146 -1.98 -13.55 14.94
C ALA A 146 -1.71 -13.59 16.45
N TYR A 147 -1.84 -12.46 17.15
CA TYR A 147 -1.69 -12.42 18.60
C TYR A 147 -2.70 -13.33 19.31
N ARG A 148 -3.97 -13.29 18.87
CA ARG A 148 -5.03 -14.13 19.42
C ARG A 148 -4.81 -15.61 19.11
N PHE A 149 -4.37 -15.95 17.90
CA PHE A 149 -3.98 -17.31 17.54
C PHE A 149 -2.89 -17.86 18.48
N LEU A 150 -1.84 -17.07 18.73
CA LEU A 150 -0.69 -17.48 19.54
C LEU A 150 -1.04 -17.63 21.04
N THR A 151 -2.08 -16.94 21.49
CA THR A 151 -2.54 -16.96 22.88
C THR A 151 -3.75 -17.86 23.11
N ALA A 152 -4.34 -18.40 22.03
CA ALA A 152 -5.53 -19.23 22.06
C ALA A 152 -5.33 -20.50 22.90
N LYS A 153 -6.33 -20.80 23.73
CA LYS A 153 -6.30 -21.95 24.65
C LYS A 153 -7.05 -23.17 24.11
N SER A 154 -7.95 -22.96 23.15
CA SER A 154 -8.67 -24.02 22.45
C SER A 154 -8.32 -24.05 20.97
N ASP A 155 -8.51 -25.22 20.36
CA ASP A 155 -8.29 -25.40 18.93
C ASP A 155 -9.33 -24.65 18.08
N GLU A 156 -10.56 -24.52 18.58
CA GLU A 156 -11.62 -23.73 17.95
C GLU A 156 -11.25 -22.24 17.88
N GLU A 157 -10.77 -21.68 18.98
CA GLU A 157 -10.32 -20.29 19.03
C GLU A 157 -9.14 -20.07 18.08
N ARG A 158 -8.18 -21.01 18.07
CA ARG A 158 -7.03 -20.98 17.18
C ARG A 158 -7.47 -21.04 15.70
N ALA A 159 -8.42 -21.89 15.37
CA ALA A 159 -8.98 -22.01 14.02
C ALA A 159 -9.69 -20.73 13.57
N HIS A 160 -10.48 -20.11 14.44
CA HIS A 160 -11.16 -18.86 14.15
C HIS A 160 -10.17 -17.73 13.82
N TYR A 161 -9.16 -17.55 14.66
CA TYR A 161 -8.17 -16.49 14.44
C TYR A 161 -7.22 -16.78 13.28
N ASP A 162 -6.99 -18.05 12.96
CA ASP A 162 -6.27 -18.41 11.75
C ASP A 162 -7.02 -17.98 10.47
N TRP A 163 -8.33 -18.24 10.44
CA TRP A 163 -9.21 -17.78 9.36
C TRP A 163 -9.27 -16.26 9.28
N MET A 164 -9.42 -15.59 10.42
CA MET A 164 -9.44 -14.13 10.50
C MET A 164 -8.14 -13.52 9.95
N GLY A 165 -6.99 -14.07 10.34
CA GLY A 165 -5.68 -13.65 9.85
C GLY A 165 -5.54 -13.82 8.35
N TYR A 166 -6.04 -14.93 7.80
CA TYR A 166 -6.06 -15.17 6.36
C TYR A 166 -6.90 -14.15 5.60
N VAL A 167 -8.14 -13.89 6.04
CA VAL A 167 -9.04 -12.93 5.38
C VAL A 167 -8.44 -11.52 5.41
N ALA A 168 -7.94 -11.10 6.57
CA ALA A 168 -7.30 -9.80 6.74
C ALA A 168 -6.05 -9.65 5.87
N MET A 169 -5.23 -10.71 5.80
CA MET A 169 -4.04 -10.74 4.96
C MET A 169 -4.39 -10.67 3.46
N PHE A 170 -5.41 -11.41 3.04
CA PHE A 170 -5.87 -11.38 1.65
C PHE A 170 -6.30 -9.97 1.22
N ILE A 171 -7.10 -9.29 2.05
CA ILE A 171 -7.46 -7.89 1.83
C ILE A 171 -6.20 -7.02 1.78
N GLY A 172 -5.28 -7.19 2.75
CA GLY A 172 -4.02 -6.46 2.80
C GLY A 172 -3.20 -6.56 1.51
N ILE A 173 -3.04 -7.78 0.99
CA ILE A 173 -2.31 -8.04 -0.27
C ILE A 173 -3.01 -7.41 -1.47
N CYS A 174 -4.33 -7.55 -1.58
CA CYS A 174 -5.11 -6.99 -2.69
C CYS A 174 -4.90 -5.48 -2.85
N PHE A 175 -4.77 -4.75 -1.74
CA PHE A 175 -4.50 -3.31 -1.75
C PHE A 175 -3.01 -2.96 -1.78
N LEU A 176 -2.14 -3.84 -1.26
CA LEU A 176 -0.67 -3.68 -1.33
C LEU A 176 -0.15 -3.79 -2.77
N ILE A 177 -0.69 -4.70 -3.59
CA ILE A 177 -0.23 -4.92 -4.97
C ILE A 177 -0.30 -3.64 -5.85
N PRO A 178 -1.43 -2.91 -5.90
CA PRO A 178 -1.51 -1.67 -6.69
C PRO A 178 -0.85 -0.45 -6.01
N LEU A 179 -0.53 -0.52 -4.71
CA LEU A 179 -0.04 0.62 -3.93
C LEU A 179 1.29 1.23 -4.46
N PRO A 180 2.32 0.45 -4.86
CA PRO A 180 3.54 1.00 -5.46
C PRO A 180 3.28 1.84 -6.71
N PHE A 181 2.29 1.48 -7.53
CA PHE A 181 1.95 2.23 -8.74
C PHE A 181 1.29 3.58 -8.39
N ALA A 182 0.38 3.59 -7.41
CA ALA A 182 -0.19 4.83 -6.91
C ALA A 182 0.88 5.74 -6.26
N GLY A 183 1.86 5.14 -5.56
CA GLY A 183 3.01 5.86 -5.02
C GLY A 183 3.91 6.46 -6.09
N TYR A 184 4.17 5.72 -7.17
CA TYR A 184 4.91 6.21 -8.32
C TYR A 184 4.19 7.37 -9.01
N TRP A 185 2.87 7.26 -9.22
CA TRP A 185 2.07 8.34 -9.76
C TRP A 185 2.15 9.59 -8.88
N LEU A 186 1.96 9.44 -7.56
CA LEU A 186 2.08 10.54 -6.61
C LEU A 186 3.45 11.22 -6.70
N MET A 187 4.55 10.47 -6.73
CA MET A 187 5.89 11.06 -6.86
C MET A 187 6.11 11.74 -8.20
N ARG A 188 5.62 11.18 -9.30
CA ARG A 188 5.69 11.84 -10.60
C ARG A 188 5.02 13.22 -10.57
N GLU A 189 3.83 13.32 -9.96
CA GLU A 189 3.13 14.61 -9.84
C GLU A 189 3.86 15.59 -8.91
N VAL A 190 4.50 15.11 -7.83
CA VAL A 190 5.36 15.96 -6.98
C VAL A 190 6.52 16.55 -7.78
N TYR A 191 7.21 15.72 -8.58
CA TYR A 191 8.31 16.19 -9.44
C TYR A 191 7.83 17.18 -10.51
N ALA A 192 6.68 16.91 -11.14
CA ALA A 192 6.09 17.78 -12.16
C ALA A 192 5.63 19.12 -11.58
N TYR A 193 5.07 19.12 -10.37
CA TYR A 193 4.69 20.33 -9.66
C TYR A 193 5.92 21.17 -9.29
N ARG A 194 6.95 20.53 -8.71
CA ARG A 194 8.19 21.21 -8.37
C ARG A 194 9.38 20.25 -8.32
N GLN A 195 10.30 20.43 -9.27
CA GLN A 195 11.52 19.62 -9.36
C GLN A 195 12.34 19.65 -8.06
N GLN A 196 12.43 20.80 -7.37
CA GLN A 196 13.14 20.91 -6.09
C GLN A 196 12.59 19.96 -5.01
N MET A 197 11.26 19.80 -4.92
CA MET A 197 10.67 18.86 -3.96
C MET A 197 11.10 17.44 -4.28
N GLY A 198 11.07 17.06 -5.56
CA GLY A 198 11.56 15.76 -6.02
C GLY A 198 13.03 15.51 -5.67
N ILE A 199 13.89 16.49 -5.95
CA ILE A 199 15.33 16.42 -5.63
C ILE A 199 15.52 16.25 -4.12
N THR A 200 14.87 17.06 -3.28
CA THR A 200 14.96 16.94 -1.81
C THR A 200 14.57 15.54 -1.32
N LEU A 201 13.55 14.92 -1.93
CA LEU A 201 13.03 13.61 -1.57
C LEU A 201 14.00 12.47 -1.94
N MET A 202 14.41 12.38 -3.21
CA MET A 202 15.09 11.17 -3.71
C MET A 202 16.58 11.33 -3.96
N GLY A 203 17.10 12.56 -4.08
CA GLY A 203 18.52 12.83 -4.35
C GLY A 203 19.20 13.75 -3.32
N GLY A 204 18.44 14.31 -2.38
CA GLY A 204 18.89 15.30 -1.41
C GLY A 204 18.81 14.81 0.04
N LEU A 205 18.50 15.73 0.95
CA LEU A 205 18.52 15.50 2.41
C LEU A 205 17.72 14.27 2.87
N LEU A 206 16.61 13.95 2.19
CA LEU A 206 15.72 12.86 2.60
C LEU A 206 15.98 11.54 1.84
N ALA A 207 16.98 11.48 0.95
CA ALA A 207 17.23 10.31 0.11
C ALA A 207 17.51 9.03 0.92
N TRP A 208 18.20 9.15 2.06
CA TRP A 208 18.47 8.01 2.94
C TRP A 208 17.19 7.43 3.56
N LEU A 209 16.18 8.26 3.82
CA LEU A 209 14.87 7.80 4.30
C LEU A 209 14.13 7.01 3.20
N PHE A 210 14.32 7.38 1.92
CA PHE A 210 13.81 6.60 0.80
C PHE A 210 14.50 5.24 0.65
N ILE A 211 15.76 5.09 1.08
CA ILE A 211 16.42 3.78 1.15
C ILE A 211 15.75 2.92 2.22
N ILE A 212 15.49 3.48 3.42
CA ILE A 212 14.75 2.78 4.48
C ILE A 212 13.35 2.39 3.98
N GLN A 213 12.67 3.30 3.28
CA GLN A 213 11.39 3.01 2.64
C GLN A 213 11.51 1.82 1.68
N ALA A 214 12.55 1.77 0.85
CA ALA A 214 12.78 0.69 -0.09
C ALA A 214 12.96 -0.67 0.62
N VAL A 215 13.74 -0.71 1.71
CA VAL A 215 13.90 -1.91 2.57
C VAL A 215 12.54 -2.41 3.05
N MET A 216 11.72 -1.50 3.55
CA MET A 216 10.43 -1.83 4.14
C MET A 216 9.41 -2.30 3.10
N ILE A 217 9.40 -1.73 1.89
CA ILE A 217 8.58 -2.24 0.79
C ILE A 217 8.96 -3.68 0.47
N GLY A 218 10.26 -3.98 0.36
CA GLY A 218 10.71 -5.34 0.13
C GLY A 218 10.35 -6.30 1.27
N ALA A 219 10.47 -5.85 2.52
CA ALA A 219 10.02 -6.61 3.69
C ALA A 219 8.51 -6.92 3.61
N LEU A 220 7.66 -5.96 3.26
CA LEU A 220 6.22 -6.18 3.08
C LEU A 220 5.93 -7.30 2.08
N PHE A 221 6.54 -7.25 0.89
CA PHE A 221 6.31 -8.28 -0.14
C PHE A 221 6.91 -9.64 0.26
N LEU A 222 8.11 -9.68 0.84
CA LEU A 222 8.73 -10.93 1.31
C LEU A 222 7.90 -11.58 2.41
N THR A 223 7.50 -10.81 3.42
CA THR A 223 6.65 -11.28 4.52
C THR A 223 5.29 -11.75 4.01
N ALA A 224 4.71 -11.05 3.03
CA ALA A 224 3.44 -11.45 2.44
C ALA A 224 3.51 -12.80 1.71
N ASN A 225 4.55 -12.97 0.89
CA ASN A 225 4.79 -14.25 0.22
C ASN A 225 5.09 -15.36 1.23
N TYR A 226 5.91 -15.06 2.24
CA TYR A 226 6.25 -16.02 3.29
C TYR A 226 5.01 -16.51 4.05
N TYR A 227 4.09 -15.60 4.40
CA TYR A 227 2.81 -15.99 5.01
C TYR A 227 2.00 -16.92 4.10
N LEU A 228 1.87 -16.61 2.82
CA LEU A 228 1.14 -17.47 1.87
C LEU A 228 1.77 -18.87 1.81
N TRP A 229 3.09 -18.96 1.76
CA TRP A 229 3.79 -20.24 1.74
C TRP A 229 3.63 -21.03 3.04
N GLN A 230 3.70 -20.39 4.22
CA GLN A 230 3.40 -21.07 5.49
C GLN A 230 1.93 -21.51 5.56
N GLY A 231 1.02 -20.73 4.97
CA GLY A 231 -0.39 -21.07 4.90
C GLY A 231 -0.70 -22.24 3.96
N MET A 232 0.26 -22.72 3.17
CA MET A 232 0.11 -23.95 2.38
C MET A 232 0.20 -25.21 3.23
N ASP A 233 0.86 -25.16 4.39
CA ASP A 233 1.06 -26.33 5.26
C ASP A 233 -0.27 -26.84 5.86
N ARG A 234 -1.27 -25.97 5.98
CA ARG A 234 -2.63 -26.31 6.43
C ARG A 234 -3.56 -26.80 5.30
N MET A 235 -3.03 -27.01 4.10
CA MET A 235 -3.79 -27.32 2.89
C MET A 235 -3.37 -28.67 2.29
N PRO A 236 -4.22 -29.71 2.36
CA PRO A 236 -3.95 -30.98 1.71
C PRO A 236 -3.75 -30.82 0.19
N GLY A 237 -2.69 -31.40 -0.35
CA GLY A 237 -2.35 -31.29 -1.79
C GLY A 237 -1.41 -30.12 -2.14
N ALA A 238 -1.03 -29.29 -1.17
CA ALA A 238 -0.11 -28.18 -1.42
C ALA A 238 1.34 -28.62 -1.68
N GLU A 239 1.71 -29.87 -1.33
CA GLU A 239 3.04 -30.46 -1.49
C GLU A 239 3.51 -30.38 -2.95
N ARG A 240 2.56 -30.46 -3.90
CA ARG A 240 2.78 -30.31 -5.35
C ARG A 240 3.45 -28.99 -5.71
N PHE A 241 3.21 -27.94 -4.93
CA PHE A 241 3.67 -26.59 -5.20
C PHE A 241 4.89 -26.17 -4.35
N GLN A 242 5.15 -26.84 -3.22
CA GLN A 242 6.25 -26.47 -2.32
C GLN A 242 7.62 -26.43 -3.01
N LYS A 243 7.86 -27.35 -3.96
CA LYS A 243 9.12 -27.40 -4.73
C LYS A 243 9.43 -26.13 -5.54
N TYR A 244 8.43 -25.31 -5.86
CA TYR A 244 8.60 -24.07 -6.62
C TYR A 244 8.94 -22.86 -5.74
N ILE A 245 8.68 -22.94 -4.43
CA ILE A 245 8.89 -21.83 -3.49
C ILE A 245 10.34 -21.34 -3.52
N LYS A 246 11.32 -22.25 -3.57
CA LYS A 246 12.75 -21.88 -3.64
C LYS A 246 13.11 -20.98 -4.81
N TYR A 247 12.46 -21.16 -5.98
CA TYR A 247 12.70 -20.32 -7.15
C TYR A 247 12.07 -18.94 -6.97
N MET A 248 10.86 -18.88 -6.40
CA MET A 248 10.20 -17.60 -6.09
C MET A 248 11.00 -16.81 -5.05
N VAL A 249 11.51 -17.48 -4.00
CA VAL A 249 12.42 -16.88 -3.01
C VAL A 249 13.65 -16.29 -3.69
N PHE A 250 14.32 -17.06 -4.56
CA PHE A 250 15.50 -16.58 -5.29
C PHE A 250 15.19 -15.33 -6.11
N VAL A 251 14.10 -15.33 -6.89
CA VAL A 251 13.68 -14.16 -7.68
C VAL A 251 13.41 -12.95 -6.78
N LEU A 252 12.68 -13.14 -5.67
CA LEU A 252 12.37 -12.06 -4.73
C LEU A 252 13.63 -11.48 -4.08
N ILE A 253 14.58 -12.32 -3.67
CA ILE A 253 15.85 -11.87 -3.06
C ILE A 253 16.70 -11.10 -4.08
N MET A 254 16.87 -11.63 -5.29
CA MET A 254 17.64 -10.95 -6.33
C MET A 254 17.05 -9.58 -6.67
N CYS A 255 15.73 -9.51 -6.83
CA CYS A 255 15.05 -8.23 -7.06
C CYS A 255 15.13 -7.31 -5.85
N PHE A 256 15.07 -7.83 -4.63
CA PHE A 256 15.20 -7.04 -3.41
C PHE A 256 16.59 -6.41 -3.28
N ILE A 257 17.66 -7.14 -3.63
CA ILE A 257 19.03 -6.60 -3.65
C ILE A 257 19.14 -5.45 -4.65
N VAL A 258 18.58 -5.61 -5.86
CA VAL A 258 18.54 -4.53 -6.87
C VAL A 258 17.74 -3.33 -6.36
N TRP A 259 16.56 -3.57 -5.80
CA TRP A 259 15.68 -2.54 -5.25
C TRP A 259 16.34 -1.72 -4.14
N LEU A 260 17.08 -2.40 -3.25
CA LEU A 260 17.80 -1.81 -2.12
C LEU A 260 18.97 -0.92 -2.55
N THR A 261 19.58 -1.19 -3.71
CA THR A 261 20.80 -0.51 -4.12
C THR A 261 20.51 0.99 -4.38
N PRO A 262 21.20 1.93 -3.70
CA PRO A 262 21.00 3.35 -3.90
C PRO A 262 21.75 3.88 -5.12
N HIS A 263 21.26 4.97 -5.72
CA HIS A 263 21.93 5.62 -6.84
C HIS A 263 23.14 6.45 -6.40
N THR A 264 23.05 7.04 -5.21
CA THR A 264 24.08 7.83 -4.54
C THR A 264 24.31 7.27 -3.15
N MET A 265 25.57 6.99 -2.80
CA MET A 265 25.93 6.51 -1.47
C MET A 265 26.34 7.67 -0.57
N VAL A 266 26.10 7.55 0.73
CA VAL A 266 26.70 8.47 1.72
C VAL A 266 28.16 8.06 1.86
N MET A 267 29.07 8.98 1.55
CA MET A 267 30.50 8.69 1.41
C MET A 267 31.31 9.81 2.04
N THR A 268 32.47 9.46 2.59
CA THR A 268 33.48 10.42 3.03
C THR A 268 34.12 11.14 1.82
N PRO A 269 34.72 12.33 2.02
CA PRO A 269 35.43 13.01 0.94
C PRO A 269 36.55 12.18 0.29
N ALA A 270 37.21 11.32 1.07
CA ALA A 270 38.26 10.42 0.56
C ALA A 270 37.69 9.35 -0.37
N GLU A 271 36.57 8.72 0.01
CA GLU A 271 35.86 7.74 -0.81
C GLU A 271 35.31 8.38 -2.09
N LEU A 272 34.74 9.58 -2.00
CA LEU A 272 34.27 10.35 -3.15
C LEU A 272 35.40 10.60 -4.17
N LYS A 273 36.58 10.98 -3.68
CA LYS A 273 37.78 11.17 -4.51
C LYS A 273 38.25 9.86 -5.15
N ALA A 274 38.24 8.76 -4.39
CA ALA A 274 38.65 7.44 -4.88
C ALA A 274 37.70 6.88 -5.95
N MET A 275 36.40 7.17 -5.86
CA MET A 275 35.40 6.75 -6.85
C MET A 275 35.32 7.65 -8.09
N GLY A 276 35.97 8.80 -8.07
CA GLY A 276 35.95 9.75 -9.20
C GLY A 276 34.60 10.44 -9.40
N GLY A 277 33.69 10.40 -8.42
CA GLY A 277 32.37 11.02 -8.51
C GLY A 277 31.40 10.60 -7.39
N GLN A 278 30.19 11.20 -7.39
CA GLN A 278 29.14 10.90 -6.41
C GLN A 278 28.44 9.55 -6.61
N GLN A 279 28.73 8.86 -7.71
CA GLN A 279 28.08 7.60 -8.09
C GLN A 279 29.13 6.52 -8.25
N HIS A 280 28.89 5.37 -7.63
CA HIS A 280 29.75 4.21 -7.79
C HIS A 280 29.57 3.62 -9.20
N PRO A 281 30.65 3.35 -9.97
CA PRO A 281 30.57 2.95 -11.38
C PRO A 281 29.69 1.72 -11.66
N VAL A 282 29.68 0.76 -10.73
CA VAL A 282 28.83 -0.45 -10.80
C VAL A 282 27.50 -0.28 -10.06
N LEU A 283 27.53 -0.05 -8.75
CA LEU A 283 26.33 -0.01 -7.91
C LEU A 283 25.37 1.13 -8.28
N GLY A 284 25.88 2.28 -8.72
CA GLY A 284 25.05 3.41 -9.15
C GLY A 284 24.06 3.05 -10.26
N ASN A 285 24.42 2.08 -11.12
CA ASN A 285 23.55 1.61 -12.20
C ASN A 285 22.33 0.85 -11.69
N TYR A 286 22.39 0.20 -10.53
CA TYR A 286 21.22 -0.47 -9.93
C TYR A 286 20.31 0.50 -9.17
N GLY A 287 20.83 1.69 -8.86
CA GLY A 287 20.05 2.76 -8.24
C GLY A 287 19.13 3.53 -9.18
N VAL A 288 19.25 3.35 -10.50
CA VAL A 288 18.43 4.08 -11.49
C VAL A 288 17.00 3.55 -11.55
N MET A 289 16.06 4.39 -11.99
CA MET A 289 14.64 4.03 -12.10
C MET A 289 14.39 2.80 -12.99
N SER A 290 15.23 2.54 -14.00
CA SER A 290 15.10 1.35 -14.85
C SER A 290 15.21 0.06 -14.04
N ALA A 291 16.27 -0.05 -13.22
CA ALA A 291 16.53 -1.20 -12.39
C ALA A 291 15.46 -1.36 -11.32
N LYS A 292 15.12 -0.27 -10.63
CA LYS A 292 14.13 -0.26 -9.55
C LYS A 292 12.75 -0.66 -10.07
N ASN A 293 12.30 -0.11 -11.20
CA ASN A 293 11.02 -0.48 -11.80
C ASN A 293 10.98 -1.95 -12.22
N GLY A 294 12.06 -2.46 -12.84
CA GLY A 294 12.16 -3.87 -13.19
C GLY A 294 12.07 -4.79 -11.98
N ALA A 295 12.83 -4.46 -10.93
CA ALA A 295 12.85 -5.22 -9.68
C ALA A 295 11.47 -5.27 -8.99
N ILE A 296 10.82 -4.11 -8.79
CA ILE A 296 9.53 -4.08 -8.09
C ILE A 296 8.41 -4.75 -8.89
N ASN A 297 8.34 -4.55 -10.22
CA ASN A 297 7.34 -5.21 -11.04
C ASN A 297 7.54 -6.73 -11.06
N THR A 298 8.79 -7.19 -11.03
CA THR A 298 9.13 -8.62 -10.91
C THR A 298 8.73 -9.18 -9.53
N ILE A 299 8.97 -8.43 -8.44
CA ILE A 299 8.53 -8.79 -7.08
C ILE A 299 7.00 -8.92 -7.02
N ILE A 300 6.27 -7.93 -7.55
CA ILE A 300 4.81 -7.92 -7.53
C ILE A 300 4.27 -9.07 -8.38
N THR A 301 4.79 -9.25 -9.61
CA THR A 301 4.38 -10.36 -10.50
C THR A 301 4.60 -11.72 -9.83
N THR A 302 5.73 -11.90 -9.14
CA THR A 302 6.01 -13.13 -8.38
C THR A 302 5.06 -13.30 -7.19
N THR A 303 4.65 -12.20 -6.55
CA THR A 303 3.65 -12.23 -5.48
C THR A 303 2.27 -12.65 -6.00
N VAL A 304 1.86 -12.16 -7.16
CA VAL A 304 0.63 -12.60 -7.83
C VAL A 304 0.70 -14.08 -8.16
N LEU A 305 1.85 -14.57 -8.65
CA LEU A 305 2.06 -15.99 -8.92
C LEU A 305 1.93 -16.83 -7.64
N SER A 306 2.59 -16.44 -6.54
CA SER A 306 2.43 -17.07 -5.23
C SER A 306 0.97 -17.13 -4.80
N PHE A 307 0.21 -16.06 -5.05
CA PHE A 307 -1.21 -16.01 -4.72
C PHE A 307 -2.06 -16.98 -5.55
N ILE A 308 -1.83 -17.06 -6.86
CA ILE A 308 -2.51 -18.04 -7.73
C ILE A 308 -2.20 -19.47 -7.30
N ILE A 309 -0.92 -19.75 -6.98
CA ILE A 309 -0.49 -21.06 -6.48
C ILE A 309 -1.19 -21.37 -5.15
N TYR A 310 -1.26 -20.40 -4.24
CA TYR A 310 -1.97 -20.54 -2.97
C TYR A 310 -3.44 -20.90 -3.15
N GLN A 311 -4.17 -20.21 -4.03
CA GLN A 311 -5.57 -20.53 -4.34
C GLN A 311 -5.79 -21.94 -4.91
N ARG A 312 -4.74 -22.53 -5.51
CA ARG A 312 -4.76 -23.88 -6.08
C ARG A 312 -4.26 -24.95 -5.11
N ALA A 313 -3.70 -24.57 -3.96
CA ALA A 313 -3.00 -25.50 -3.08
C ALA A 313 -3.87 -26.72 -2.72
N ASN A 314 -5.11 -26.49 -2.28
CA ASN A 314 -6.07 -27.54 -1.95
C ASN A 314 -7.11 -27.85 -3.04
N LYS A 315 -6.94 -27.33 -4.27
CA LYS A 315 -7.93 -27.45 -5.35
C LYS A 315 -7.33 -28.01 -6.63
N ILE A 316 -8.16 -28.70 -7.40
CA ILE A 316 -7.82 -29.21 -8.73
C ILE A 316 -8.87 -28.71 -9.73
N PRO A 317 -8.49 -27.88 -10.72
CA PRO A 317 -9.40 -27.50 -11.80
C PRO A 317 -9.94 -28.71 -12.55
N THR A 318 -11.27 -28.79 -12.71
CA THR A 318 -11.99 -29.89 -13.38
C THR A 318 -12.59 -29.49 -14.73
N VAL A 319 -12.58 -28.20 -15.06
CA VAL A 319 -13.10 -27.69 -16.33
C VAL A 319 -12.32 -28.25 -17.52
N LYS A 320 -13.02 -28.64 -18.60
CA LYS A 320 -12.41 -29.30 -19.78
C LYS A 320 -11.29 -28.49 -20.44
N TRP A 321 -11.38 -27.16 -20.37
CA TRP A 321 -10.39 -26.24 -20.95
C TRP A 321 -9.24 -25.91 -20.00
N ALA A 322 -9.15 -26.53 -18.82
CA ALA A 322 -8.09 -26.26 -17.86
C ALA A 322 -6.66 -26.39 -18.43
N PRO A 323 -6.33 -27.34 -19.34
CA PRO A 323 -5.02 -27.38 -19.98
C PRO A 323 -4.71 -26.11 -20.78
N TYR A 324 -5.67 -25.62 -21.58
CA TYR A 324 -5.53 -24.38 -22.35
C TYR A 324 -5.42 -23.15 -21.43
N GLY A 325 -6.23 -23.10 -20.37
CA GLY A 325 -6.15 -22.03 -19.36
C GLY A 325 -4.80 -22.00 -18.64
N ASN A 326 -4.25 -23.16 -18.31
CA ASN A 326 -2.91 -23.27 -17.72
C ASN A 326 -1.80 -22.86 -18.69
N ALA A 327 -1.89 -23.27 -19.96
CA ALA A 327 -0.94 -22.86 -20.99
C ALA A 327 -0.98 -21.33 -21.19
N PHE A 328 -2.18 -20.75 -21.21
CA PHE A 328 -2.35 -19.30 -21.27
C PHE A 328 -1.77 -18.59 -20.05
N LEU A 329 -2.04 -19.07 -18.82
CA LEU A 329 -1.46 -18.48 -17.61
C LEU A 329 0.07 -18.54 -17.64
N PHE A 330 0.63 -19.69 -18.03
CA PHE A 330 2.08 -19.81 -18.18
C PHE A 330 2.62 -18.78 -19.20
N GLY A 331 2.01 -18.70 -20.38
CA GLY A 331 2.37 -17.72 -21.40
C GLY A 331 2.26 -16.28 -20.91
N LEU A 332 1.18 -15.93 -20.20
CA LEU A 332 0.94 -14.60 -19.63
C LEU A 332 2.07 -14.20 -18.66
N PHE A 333 2.40 -15.07 -17.70
CA PHE A 333 3.46 -14.80 -16.74
C PHE A 333 4.84 -14.74 -17.39
N THR A 334 5.15 -15.67 -18.30
CA THR A 334 6.42 -15.66 -19.03
C THR A 334 6.59 -14.38 -19.85
N MET A 335 5.57 -14.00 -20.60
CA MET A 335 5.59 -12.75 -21.39
C MET A 335 5.71 -11.53 -20.50
N ALA A 336 5.04 -11.50 -19.34
CA ALA A 336 5.18 -10.41 -18.38
C ALA A 336 6.60 -10.31 -17.83
N TYR A 337 7.21 -11.41 -17.39
CA TYR A 337 8.60 -11.41 -16.92
C TYR A 337 9.58 -10.97 -18.01
N VAL A 338 9.44 -11.51 -19.23
CA VAL A 338 10.28 -11.12 -20.38
C VAL A 338 10.14 -9.64 -20.66
N ASN A 339 8.91 -9.12 -20.75
CA ASN A 339 8.68 -7.70 -21.02
C ASN A 339 9.23 -6.80 -19.91
N ILE A 340 9.00 -7.14 -18.63
CA ILE A 340 9.48 -6.36 -17.49
C ILE A 340 11.01 -6.30 -17.48
N ILE A 341 11.68 -7.46 -17.60
CA ILE A 341 13.14 -7.56 -17.57
C ILE A 341 13.74 -6.88 -18.80
N TRP A 342 13.17 -7.12 -19.99
CA TRP A 342 13.62 -6.49 -21.23
C TRP A 342 13.55 -4.97 -21.15
N LEU A 343 12.43 -4.41 -20.71
CA LEU A 343 12.27 -2.96 -20.59
C LEU A 343 13.19 -2.36 -19.52
N ALA A 344 13.46 -3.09 -18.44
CA ALA A 344 14.43 -2.68 -17.43
C ALA A 344 15.87 -2.62 -18.00
N ILE A 345 16.24 -3.56 -18.87
CA ILE A 345 17.53 -3.56 -19.57
C ILE A 345 17.56 -2.47 -20.65
N TYR A 346 16.54 -2.39 -21.49
CA TYR A 346 16.43 -1.40 -22.56
C TYR A 346 16.48 0.04 -22.03
N GLY A 347 15.91 0.28 -20.85
CA GLY A 347 15.93 1.59 -20.21
C GLY A 347 17.34 2.15 -19.96
N TYR A 348 18.37 1.32 -19.86
CA TYR A 348 19.77 1.79 -19.75
C TYR A 348 20.29 2.47 -21.02
N TYR A 349 19.76 2.09 -22.19
CA TYR A 349 20.22 2.57 -23.50
C TYR A 349 19.48 3.82 -23.99
N ILE A 350 18.50 4.31 -23.23
CA ILE A 350 17.71 5.50 -23.60
C ILE A 350 17.92 6.66 -22.61
N PRO A 351 17.71 7.92 -23.08
CA PRO A 351 17.76 9.10 -22.24
C PRO A 351 16.82 9.03 -21.03
N ALA A 352 17.27 9.59 -19.89
CA ALA A 352 16.56 9.50 -18.61
C ALA A 352 15.16 10.13 -18.63
N ASN A 353 14.96 11.21 -19.40
CA ASN A 353 13.66 11.88 -19.57
C ASN A 353 12.60 10.99 -20.25
N VAL A 354 13.02 10.12 -21.19
CA VAL A 354 12.12 9.18 -21.87
C VAL A 354 11.97 7.88 -21.07
N ARG A 355 13.01 7.48 -20.34
CA ARG A 355 13.06 6.26 -19.50
C ARG A 355 11.90 6.14 -18.52
N VAL A 356 11.46 7.27 -17.94
CA VAL A 356 10.32 7.33 -17.01
C VAL A 356 9.06 6.71 -17.62
N GLY A 357 8.84 6.90 -18.92
CA GLY A 357 7.69 6.35 -19.65
C GLY A 357 7.67 4.83 -19.76
N LEU A 358 8.82 4.15 -19.67
CA LEU A 358 8.90 2.68 -19.69
C LEU A 358 8.26 2.02 -18.47
N SER A 359 7.95 2.79 -17.42
CA SER A 359 7.20 2.28 -16.27
C SER A 359 5.82 1.80 -16.69
N VAL A 360 5.10 2.53 -17.56
CA VAL A 360 3.72 2.24 -17.95
C VAL A 360 3.55 0.82 -18.52
N PRO A 361 4.31 0.38 -19.54
CA PRO A 361 4.20 -0.98 -20.07
C PRO A 361 4.64 -2.07 -19.06
N GLN A 362 5.57 -1.79 -18.16
CA GLN A 362 5.93 -2.72 -17.07
C GLN A 362 4.75 -2.88 -16.08
N VAL A 363 4.14 -1.77 -15.66
CA VAL A 363 2.95 -1.77 -14.81
C VAL A 363 1.80 -2.50 -15.49
N ALA A 364 1.55 -2.25 -16.77
CA ALA A 364 0.51 -2.92 -17.54
C ALA A 364 0.71 -4.44 -17.57
N SER A 365 1.95 -4.91 -17.68
CA SER A 365 2.27 -6.35 -17.63
C SER A 365 1.93 -6.95 -16.25
N THR A 366 2.36 -6.28 -15.18
CA THR A 366 2.07 -6.71 -13.81
C THR A 366 0.57 -6.71 -13.51
N LEU A 367 -0.16 -5.66 -13.90
CA LEU A 367 -1.61 -5.58 -13.74
C LEU A 367 -2.36 -6.60 -14.60
N SER A 368 -1.83 -6.94 -15.78
CA SER A 368 -2.40 -8.03 -16.60
C SER A 368 -2.28 -9.37 -15.89
N CYS A 369 -1.12 -9.68 -15.31
CA CYS A 369 -0.96 -10.88 -14.47
C CYS A 369 -1.92 -10.88 -13.27
N LEU A 370 -2.10 -9.72 -12.63
CA LEU A 370 -3.03 -9.58 -11.51
C LEU A 370 -4.48 -9.81 -11.96
N PHE A 371 -5.02 -8.97 -12.83
CA PHE A 371 -6.44 -9.01 -13.15
C PHE A 371 -6.78 -10.19 -14.04
N ILE A 372 -6.11 -10.35 -15.18
CA ILE A 372 -6.42 -11.43 -16.12
C ILE A 372 -6.03 -12.78 -15.49
N GLY A 373 -4.84 -12.87 -14.89
CA GLY A 373 -4.37 -14.11 -14.28
C GLY A 373 -5.22 -14.58 -13.11
N VAL A 374 -5.55 -13.70 -12.15
CA VAL A 374 -6.38 -14.07 -10.99
C VAL A 374 -7.83 -14.33 -11.39
N ILE A 375 -8.41 -13.56 -12.32
CA ILE A 375 -9.77 -13.80 -12.82
C ILE A 375 -9.85 -15.14 -13.54
N LEU A 376 -8.94 -15.40 -14.49
CA LEU A 376 -8.91 -16.66 -15.22
C LEU A 376 -8.73 -17.83 -14.27
N ASN A 377 -7.82 -17.71 -13.30
CA ASN A 377 -7.64 -18.72 -12.27
C ASN A 377 -8.93 -18.96 -11.46
N SER A 378 -9.59 -17.89 -11.03
CA SER A 378 -10.85 -17.97 -10.26
C SER A 378 -11.96 -18.65 -11.06
N ILE A 379 -12.05 -18.38 -12.37
CA ILE A 379 -13.01 -19.04 -13.27
C ILE A 379 -12.65 -20.53 -13.44
N MET A 380 -11.37 -20.87 -13.62
CA MET A 380 -10.91 -22.26 -13.70
C MET A 380 -11.21 -23.06 -12.44
N LEU A 381 -11.23 -22.40 -11.28
CA LEU A 381 -11.50 -23.01 -9.99
C LEU A 381 -13.00 -23.17 -9.68
N LYS A 382 -13.90 -22.70 -10.56
CA LYS A 382 -15.35 -22.96 -10.41
C LYS A 382 -15.64 -24.45 -10.58
N GLY A 383 -16.22 -25.07 -9.55
CA GLY A 383 -16.48 -26.52 -9.53
C GLY A 383 -15.21 -27.38 -9.45
N ALA A 384 -14.08 -26.79 -9.05
CA ALA A 384 -12.85 -27.53 -8.82
C ALA A 384 -13.05 -28.64 -7.79
N LYS A 385 -12.32 -29.75 -7.97
CA LYS A 385 -12.27 -30.84 -6.99
C LYS A 385 -11.41 -30.38 -5.82
N ASP A 386 -12.00 -30.34 -4.63
CA ASP A 386 -11.25 -30.13 -3.39
C ASP A 386 -10.44 -31.40 -3.08
N VAL A 387 -9.14 -31.25 -2.84
CA VAL A 387 -8.24 -32.34 -2.42
C VAL A 387 -8.48 -32.70 -0.96
N GLY A 388 -8.86 -31.70 -0.15
CA GLY A 388 -9.24 -31.84 1.24
C GLY A 388 -9.65 -30.49 1.84
N PRO A 389 -10.30 -30.50 3.02
CA PRO A 389 -10.64 -29.28 3.73
C PRO A 389 -9.39 -28.54 4.19
N ILE A 390 -9.47 -27.21 4.30
CA ILE A 390 -8.43 -26.41 4.94
C ILE A 390 -8.49 -26.69 6.43
N VAL A 391 -7.36 -27.07 7.04
CA VAL A 391 -7.29 -27.38 8.46
C VAL A 391 -6.89 -26.11 9.23
N TRP A 392 -7.89 -25.25 9.48
CA TRP A 392 -7.69 -24.01 10.23
C TRP A 392 -7.11 -24.27 11.62
N GLY A 393 -6.20 -23.42 12.06
CA GLY A 393 -5.55 -23.55 13.37
C GLY A 393 -4.21 -24.28 13.32
N GLN A 394 -3.87 -24.92 12.19
CA GLN A 394 -2.64 -25.70 12.02
C GLN A 394 -1.56 -25.00 11.18
N ILE A 395 -1.72 -23.72 10.84
CA ILE A 395 -0.63 -22.94 10.27
C ILE A 395 0.55 -22.86 11.25
N SER A 396 1.77 -22.78 10.73
CA SER A 396 2.96 -22.64 11.55
C SER A 396 2.94 -21.34 12.37
N VAL A 397 3.58 -21.40 13.55
CA VAL A 397 3.83 -20.22 14.41
C VAL A 397 4.58 -19.12 13.65
N ARG A 398 5.46 -19.51 12.71
CA ARG A 398 6.22 -18.58 11.87
C ARG A 398 5.31 -17.77 10.94
N GLY A 399 4.22 -18.37 10.45
CA GLY A 399 3.18 -17.64 9.71
C GLY A 399 2.55 -16.53 10.53
N GLN A 400 2.33 -16.75 11.83
CA GLN A 400 1.76 -15.72 12.70
C GLN A 400 2.73 -14.57 12.97
N TYR A 401 4.02 -14.87 13.18
CA TYR A 401 5.05 -13.84 13.25
C TYR A 401 5.17 -13.04 11.95
N ALA A 402 4.91 -13.66 10.80
CA ALA A 402 4.86 -12.95 9.52
C ALA A 402 3.73 -11.90 9.51
N LEU A 403 2.53 -12.22 10.01
CA LEU A 403 1.44 -11.24 10.10
C LEU A 403 1.76 -10.08 11.03
N ILE A 404 2.41 -10.34 12.17
CA ILE A 404 2.88 -9.29 13.09
C ILE A 404 3.94 -8.41 12.40
N MET A 405 4.93 -9.03 11.73
CA MET A 405 5.97 -8.31 11.01
C MET A 405 5.40 -7.43 9.89
N LEU A 406 4.37 -7.92 9.18
CA LEU A 406 3.70 -7.17 8.14
C LEU A 406 3.05 -5.90 8.70
N ALA A 407 2.30 -6.03 9.79
CA ALA A 407 1.65 -4.88 10.43
C ALA A 407 2.66 -3.88 10.98
N THR A 408 3.74 -4.35 11.62
CA THR A 408 4.84 -3.50 12.09
C THR A 408 5.49 -2.75 10.93
N SER A 409 5.74 -3.43 9.81
CA SER A 409 6.32 -2.84 8.61
C SER A 409 5.41 -1.76 8.01
N PHE A 410 4.10 -1.98 7.96
CA PHE A 410 3.15 -0.95 7.53
C PHE A 410 3.11 0.24 8.50
N THR A 411 3.07 0.02 9.81
CA THR A 411 3.06 1.10 10.81
C THR A 411 4.27 2.01 10.66
N TRP A 412 5.47 1.42 10.58
CA TRP A 412 6.69 2.17 10.35
C TRP A 412 6.64 2.90 9.00
N MET A 413 6.09 2.28 7.95
CA MET A 413 6.04 2.88 6.61
C MET A 413 5.19 4.14 6.62
N MET A 414 4.04 4.06 7.30
CA MET A 414 3.12 5.18 7.43
C MET A 414 3.74 6.34 8.23
N GLY A 415 4.46 6.03 9.32
CA GLY A 415 5.20 7.03 10.10
C GLY A 415 6.32 7.70 9.29
N LEU A 416 7.18 6.90 8.65
CA LEU A 416 8.29 7.36 7.81
C LEU A 416 7.79 8.27 6.68
N MET A 417 6.77 7.83 5.94
CA MET A 417 6.21 8.62 4.83
C MET A 417 5.44 9.85 5.32
N GLY A 418 4.86 9.80 6.53
CA GLY A 418 4.29 10.97 7.19
C GLY A 418 5.34 12.04 7.44
N TYR A 419 6.49 11.65 8.01
CA TYR A 419 7.62 12.55 8.25
C TYR A 419 8.16 13.14 6.93
N ILE A 420 8.49 12.30 5.95
CA ILE A 420 9.01 12.74 4.64
C ILE A 420 8.08 13.77 3.97
N ARG A 421 6.77 13.52 3.98
CA ARG A 421 5.76 14.43 3.42
C ARG A 421 5.65 15.75 4.16
N SER A 422 5.89 15.77 5.47
CA SER A 422 5.91 17.00 6.25
C SER A 422 7.18 17.79 5.96
N SER A 423 8.33 17.11 5.90
CA SER A 423 9.65 17.73 5.70
C SER A 423 9.85 18.32 4.30
N VAL A 424 9.09 17.87 3.29
CA VAL A 424 9.16 18.41 1.92
C VAL A 424 8.27 19.64 1.70
N ARG A 425 7.55 20.12 2.73
CA ARG A 425 6.77 21.36 2.68
C ARG A 425 7.73 22.55 2.72
N LEU A 426 8.43 22.78 1.62
CA LEU A 426 9.45 23.83 1.47
C LEU A 426 8.81 25.22 1.71
N PHE A 427 7.96 25.67 0.77
CA PHE A 427 7.45 27.06 0.69
C PHE A 427 6.12 27.28 1.42
N TRP A 428 5.53 26.21 1.96
CA TRP A 428 4.36 26.26 2.84
C TRP A 428 4.75 25.95 4.29
N HIS A 429 5.98 26.29 4.66
CA HIS A 429 6.39 26.34 6.05
C HIS A 429 5.95 27.68 6.64
N VAL A 430 5.65 27.69 7.94
CA VAL A 430 5.13 28.85 8.70
C VAL A 430 5.91 30.15 8.41
N ASN A 431 7.18 30.07 8.02
CA ASN A 431 8.06 31.21 7.86
C ASN A 431 7.93 31.97 6.51
N GLU A 432 7.28 31.41 5.49
CA GLU A 432 7.29 32.01 4.14
C GLU A 432 5.97 32.65 3.70
N ILE A 433 4.82 32.14 4.17
CA ILE A 433 3.48 32.67 3.82
C ILE A 433 2.86 33.45 4.97
N MET A 434 3.15 33.06 6.22
CA MET A 434 2.59 33.70 7.42
C MET A 434 3.53 34.80 7.95
N ARG A 435 3.91 35.74 7.08
CA ARG A 435 4.70 36.93 7.47
C ARG A 435 3.88 37.90 8.31
#